data_AF-A0A1Y2F3J9-F1
#
_entry.id   AF-A0A1Y2F3J9-F1
#
_cell.length_a   1.000
_cell.length_b   1.000
_cell.length_c   1.000
_cell.angle_alpha   90.00
_cell.angle_beta   90.00
_cell.angle_gamma   90.00
#
_symmetry.space_group_name_H-M   'P 1'
#
loop_
_entity.id
_entity.type
_entity.pdbx_description
1 polymer ?
#
loop_
_entity_poly.entity_id
_entity_poly.type
_entity_poly.pdbx_seq_one_letter_code
_entity_poly.pdbx_strand_id
1 'polypeptide(L)'
;MAYINSDYNVNSIIKFENIQQINSGNMNGMKSGGMIMAIEENGAAEIENYYAENLINHYSSGAAFILTNIASLTVRNLEINKLKGKAVEGLLLNTFNSKGVTFNAYNFTLNDFHQESVTTSAALLWLEENTNVYIEDGRMLNFQGYNTQLV
;
A
#
# COMPACT_ATOMS: atom_id res chain seq x y z
N MET A 1 3.44 10.23 -4.61
CA MET A 1 2.08 9.68 -4.59
C MET A 1 1.50 9.69 -6.00
N ALA A 2 1.02 8.53 -6.46
CA ALA A 2 0.33 8.38 -7.75
C ALA A 2 -1.12 7.93 -7.52
N TYR A 3 -2.03 8.39 -8.38
CA TYR A 3 -3.42 7.93 -8.43
C TYR A 3 -3.71 7.45 -9.85
N ILE A 4 -4.16 6.20 -9.98
CA ILE A 4 -4.45 5.57 -11.26
C ILE A 4 -5.90 5.12 -11.24
N ASN A 5 -6.66 5.54 -12.25
CA ASN A 5 -8.05 5.12 -12.44
C ASN A 5 -8.27 4.89 -13.94
N SER A 6 -9.02 3.84 -14.27
CA SER A 6 -9.45 3.55 -15.63
C SER A 6 -10.90 3.06 -15.62
N ASP A 7 -11.79 3.83 -16.24
CA ASP A 7 -13.22 3.52 -16.37
C ASP A 7 -13.50 2.35 -17.34
N TYR A 8 -12.51 2.01 -18.18
CA TYR A 8 -12.61 0.92 -19.15
C TYR A 8 -11.60 -0.17 -18.82
N ASN A 9 -11.90 -1.39 -19.24
CA ASN A 9 -10.95 -2.49 -19.21
C ASN A 9 -9.88 -2.28 -20.30
N VAL A 10 -8.98 -1.33 -20.04
CA VAL A 10 -7.84 -1.02 -20.90
C VAL A 10 -6.72 -1.95 -20.47
N ASN A 11 -6.30 -2.86 -21.35
CA ASN A 11 -5.17 -3.78 -21.10
C ASN A 11 -3.80 -3.06 -21.08
N SER A 12 -3.74 -1.80 -20.66
CA SER A 12 -2.51 -1.02 -20.57
C SER A 12 -2.02 -0.96 -19.14
N ILE A 13 -0.77 -1.34 -18.94
CA ILE A 13 -0.09 -1.29 -17.64
C ILE A 13 0.81 -0.05 -17.61
N ILE A 14 0.69 0.76 -16.56
CA ILE A 14 1.59 1.90 -16.32
C ILE A 14 2.81 1.42 -15.54
N LYS A 15 4.01 1.82 -15.96
CA LYS A 15 5.27 1.42 -15.30
C LYS A 15 5.92 2.59 -14.57
N PHE A 16 6.39 2.33 -13.36
CA PHE A 16 7.18 3.25 -12.54
C PHE A 16 8.51 2.58 -12.19
N GLU A 17 9.62 3.19 -12.58
CA GLU A 17 10.95 2.60 -12.41
C GLU A 17 11.90 3.59 -11.72
N ASN A 18 12.72 3.09 -10.80
CA ASN A 18 13.80 3.83 -10.14
C ASN A 18 13.30 5.10 -9.43
N ILE A 19 12.28 4.93 -8.58
CA ILE A 19 11.64 6.03 -7.86
C ILE A 19 12.16 6.11 -6.43
N GLN A 20 12.39 7.34 -5.97
CA GLN A 20 12.71 7.67 -4.58
C GLN A 20 11.68 8.67 -4.03
N GLN A 21 11.05 8.32 -2.90
CA GLN A 21 10.09 9.17 -2.20
C GLN A 21 10.47 9.33 -0.72
N ILE A 22 10.81 10.54 -0.30
CA ILE A 22 11.33 10.82 1.06
C ILE A 22 10.50 11.90 1.73
N ASN A 23 10.25 11.76 3.05
CA ASN A 23 9.60 12.76 3.90
C ASN A 23 8.26 13.23 3.33
N SER A 24 7.40 12.26 3.04
CA SER A 24 6.10 12.52 2.43
C SER A 24 5.00 11.85 3.26
N GLY A 25 3.77 12.25 3.04
CA GLY A 25 2.65 11.76 3.80
C GLY A 25 1.38 12.49 3.42
N ASN A 26 0.28 12.05 4.00
CA ASN A 26 -1.00 12.71 3.82
C ASN A 26 -1.06 13.95 4.72
N MET A 27 -1.48 15.07 4.14
CA MET A 27 -1.63 16.33 4.86
C MET A 27 -2.87 16.30 5.77
N ASN A 28 -2.87 17.12 6.83
CA ASN A 28 -4.05 17.30 7.66
C ASN A 28 -5.26 17.68 6.78
N GLY A 29 -6.36 16.93 6.91
CA GLY A 29 -7.57 17.06 6.08
C GLY A 29 -7.70 16.05 4.94
N MET A 30 -6.62 15.33 4.57
CA MET A 30 -6.73 14.17 3.68
C MET A 30 -7.34 13.00 4.43
N LYS A 31 -8.46 12.47 3.91
CA LYS A 31 -9.27 11.43 4.55
C LYS A 31 -9.02 10.02 4.02
N SER A 32 -8.36 9.90 2.87
CA SER A 32 -8.05 8.63 2.20
C SER A 32 -6.96 8.83 1.15
N GLY A 33 -6.29 7.75 0.77
CA GLY A 33 -5.28 7.72 -0.29
C GLY A 33 -4.03 6.97 0.14
N GLY A 34 -3.48 6.15 -0.75
CA GLY A 34 -2.25 5.40 -0.51
C GLY A 34 -1.04 6.33 -0.49
N MET A 35 -0.14 6.16 0.48
CA MET A 35 1.03 7.02 0.63
C MET A 35 2.01 6.93 -0.54
N ILE A 36 2.02 5.79 -1.24
CA ILE A 36 2.77 5.61 -2.49
C ILE A 36 1.80 5.68 -3.68
N MET A 37 0.79 4.81 -3.69
CA MET A 37 -0.12 4.69 -4.83
C MET A 37 -1.52 4.25 -4.42
N ALA A 38 -2.52 4.82 -5.07
CA ALA A 38 -3.88 4.30 -5.09
C ALA A 38 -4.25 3.93 -6.54
N ILE A 39 -4.79 2.73 -6.73
CA ILE A 39 -5.28 2.25 -8.03
C ILE A 39 -6.74 1.85 -7.87
N GLU A 40 -7.60 2.44 -8.68
CA GLU A 40 -9.04 2.21 -8.64
C GLU A 40 -9.56 1.64 -9.96
N GLU A 41 -10.75 1.03 -9.87
CA GLU A 41 -11.49 0.49 -11.01
C GLU A 41 -10.71 -0.58 -11.78
N ASN A 42 -10.36 -0.30 -13.05
CA ASN A 42 -9.65 -1.23 -13.93
C ASN A 42 -8.16 -0.87 -14.07
N GLY A 43 -7.62 -0.03 -13.18
CA GLY A 43 -6.23 0.42 -13.26
C GLY A 43 -5.23 -0.72 -13.05
N ALA A 44 -4.10 -0.65 -13.77
CA ALA A 44 -3.00 -1.61 -13.64
C ALA A 44 -1.65 -0.89 -13.62
N ALA A 45 -0.78 -1.27 -12.68
CA ALA A 45 0.56 -0.73 -12.59
C ALA A 45 1.64 -1.76 -12.25
N GLU A 46 2.85 -1.47 -12.71
CA GLU A 46 4.09 -2.12 -12.33
C GLU A 46 5.04 -1.11 -11.69
N ILE A 47 5.65 -1.48 -10.58
CA ILE A 47 6.67 -0.70 -9.89
C ILE A 47 7.95 -1.55 -9.81
N GLU A 48 9.08 -0.97 -10.20
CA GLU A 48 10.40 -1.59 -10.09
C GLU A 48 11.41 -0.61 -9.46
N ASN A 49 12.20 -1.10 -8.50
CA ASN A 49 13.25 -0.34 -7.80
C ASN A 49 12.68 0.92 -7.14
N TYR A 50 11.84 0.73 -6.13
CA TYR A 50 11.21 1.82 -5.40
C TYR A 50 11.77 1.92 -4.00
N TYR A 51 12.32 3.08 -3.66
CA TYR A 51 12.76 3.41 -2.31
C TYR A 51 11.87 4.47 -1.69
N ALA A 52 11.41 4.23 -0.46
CA ALA A 52 10.65 5.19 0.31
C ALA A 52 11.19 5.36 1.72
N GLU A 53 11.20 6.60 2.22
CA GLU A 53 11.57 6.90 3.61
C GLU A 53 10.63 7.90 4.27
N ASN A 54 10.29 7.66 5.53
CA ASN A 54 9.49 8.54 6.39
C ASN A 54 8.13 8.87 5.75
N LEU A 55 7.37 7.81 5.44
CA LEU A 55 6.00 7.92 4.97
C LEU A 55 5.04 7.97 6.16
N ILE A 56 4.58 9.15 6.56
CA ILE A 56 3.90 9.34 7.85
C ILE A 56 2.54 10.01 7.67
N ASN A 57 1.48 9.38 8.17
CA ASN A 57 0.18 9.99 8.36
C ASN A 57 -0.35 9.79 9.79
N HIS A 58 -0.40 10.88 10.56
CA HIS A 58 -0.92 10.90 11.94
C HIS A 58 -2.44 11.17 12.04
N TYR A 59 -3.10 11.40 10.90
CA TYR A 59 -4.46 11.92 10.86
C TYR A 59 -5.46 10.92 10.27
N SER A 60 -5.04 10.07 9.33
CA SER A 60 -5.93 9.21 8.56
C SER A 60 -5.18 7.98 7.99
N SER A 61 -5.51 7.57 6.76
CA SER A 61 -4.93 6.42 6.06
C SER A 61 -3.42 6.60 5.83
N GLY A 62 -2.63 5.67 6.36
CA GLY A 62 -1.21 5.46 6.11
C GLY A 62 -0.91 4.15 5.39
N ALA A 63 -1.86 3.55 4.66
CA ALA A 63 -1.55 2.44 3.76
C ALA A 63 -0.58 2.90 2.66
N ALA A 64 0.45 2.11 2.34
CA ALA A 64 1.35 2.41 1.23
C ALA A 64 0.61 2.31 -0.11
N PHE A 65 -0.14 1.22 -0.28
CA PHE A 65 -0.92 0.91 -1.46
C PHE A 65 -2.40 0.75 -1.12
N ILE A 66 -3.24 1.35 -1.97
CA ILE A 66 -4.69 1.15 -1.93
C ILE A 66 -5.15 0.62 -3.28
N LEU A 67 -5.89 -0.49 -3.29
CA LEU A 67 -6.42 -1.11 -4.51
C LEU A 67 -7.92 -1.36 -4.37
N THR A 68 -8.70 -1.10 -5.43
CA THR A 68 -10.16 -1.32 -5.43
C THR A 68 -10.65 -2.03 -6.68
N ASN A 69 -11.88 -2.55 -6.63
CA ASN A 69 -12.56 -3.17 -7.76
C ASN A 69 -11.73 -4.29 -8.41
N ILE A 70 -11.24 -4.13 -9.65
CA ILE A 70 -10.41 -5.12 -10.34
C ILE A 70 -8.97 -4.64 -10.56
N ALA A 71 -8.52 -3.67 -9.75
CA ALA A 71 -7.20 -3.08 -9.87
C ALA A 71 -6.07 -4.12 -9.70
N SER A 72 -4.98 -3.93 -10.42
CA SER A 72 -3.80 -4.78 -10.33
C SER A 72 -2.51 -3.99 -10.10
N LEU A 73 -1.67 -4.51 -9.21
CA LEU A 73 -0.37 -3.92 -8.90
C LEU A 73 0.67 -5.02 -8.76
N THR A 74 1.76 -4.89 -9.50
CA THR A 74 2.97 -5.70 -9.32
C THR A 74 4.12 -4.82 -8.87
N VAL A 75 4.80 -5.20 -7.79
CA VAL A 75 5.92 -4.45 -7.22
C VAL A 75 7.15 -5.35 -7.13
N ARG A 76 8.30 -4.86 -7.58
CA ARG A 76 9.59 -5.55 -7.52
C ARG A 76 10.65 -4.63 -6.91
N ASN A 77 11.47 -5.16 -6.02
CA ASN A 77 12.57 -4.42 -5.39
C ASN A 77 12.07 -3.16 -4.66
N LEU A 78 11.17 -3.37 -3.70
CA LEU A 78 10.61 -2.30 -2.86
C LEU A 78 11.35 -2.22 -1.53
N GLU A 79 11.81 -1.03 -1.17
CA GLU A 79 12.30 -0.75 0.17
C GLU A 79 11.51 0.41 0.77
N ILE A 80 10.87 0.18 1.92
CA ILE A 80 10.20 1.22 2.70
C ILE A 80 10.81 1.25 4.09
N ASN A 81 11.43 2.38 4.41
CA ASN A 81 11.97 2.64 5.74
C ASN A 81 11.11 3.70 6.44
N LYS A 82 10.50 3.31 7.55
CA LYS A 82 9.57 4.10 8.35
C LYS A 82 8.27 4.44 7.64
N LEU A 83 7.23 3.70 8.00
CA LEU A 83 5.87 3.95 7.55
C LEU A 83 4.91 3.99 8.74
N LYS A 84 4.11 5.06 8.85
CA LYS A 84 3.17 5.25 9.95
C LYS A 84 1.78 5.59 9.46
N GLY A 85 0.80 4.87 9.97
CA GLY A 85 -0.63 5.13 9.75
C GLY A 85 -1.40 5.11 11.06
N LYS A 86 -2.63 5.63 11.04
CA LYS A 86 -3.52 5.68 12.21
C LYS A 86 -4.93 5.12 11.93
N ALA A 87 -5.28 4.91 10.67
CA ALA A 87 -6.57 4.36 10.28
C ALA A 87 -6.67 2.85 10.55
N VAL A 88 -7.89 2.33 10.47
CA VAL A 88 -8.17 0.89 10.49
C VAL A 88 -7.96 0.34 9.09
N GLU A 89 -6.77 -0.20 8.83
CA GLU A 89 -6.34 -0.71 7.52
C GLU A 89 -5.04 -1.51 7.66
N GLY A 90 -4.53 -1.99 6.53
CA GLY A 90 -3.19 -2.58 6.38
C GLY A 90 -2.19 -1.53 5.91
N LEU A 91 -1.04 -1.46 6.59
CA LEU A 91 -0.02 -0.44 6.30
C LEU A 91 0.71 -0.65 4.96
N LEU A 92 0.87 -1.89 4.49
CA LEU A 92 1.44 -2.15 3.17
C LEU A 92 0.33 -2.06 2.11
N LEU A 93 -0.72 -2.86 2.28
CA LEU A 93 -1.82 -2.95 1.34
C LEU A 93 -3.15 -2.83 2.08
N ASN A 94 -3.99 -1.95 1.57
CA ASN A 94 -5.39 -1.88 1.96
C ASN A 94 -6.26 -2.06 0.71
N THR A 95 -7.15 -3.05 0.72
CA THR A 95 -8.13 -3.24 -0.36
C THR A 95 -9.54 -2.94 0.14
N PHE A 96 -10.36 -2.34 -0.72
CA PHE A 96 -11.79 -2.17 -0.45
C PHE A 96 -12.61 -2.18 -1.74
N ASN A 97 -13.88 -2.55 -1.65
CA ASN A 97 -14.77 -2.81 -2.79
C ASN A 97 -14.15 -3.77 -3.81
N SER A 98 -13.49 -4.84 -3.33
CA SER A 98 -12.76 -5.80 -4.18
C SER A 98 -13.71 -6.68 -5.02
N LYS A 99 -13.49 -6.70 -6.33
CA LYS A 99 -14.20 -7.58 -7.30
C LYS A 99 -13.23 -8.47 -8.11
N GLY A 100 -11.94 -8.37 -7.85
CA GLY A 100 -10.89 -9.11 -8.54
C GLY A 100 -9.52 -8.46 -8.39
N VAL A 101 -9.23 -7.86 -7.22
CA VAL A 101 -7.96 -7.16 -6.98
C VAL A 101 -6.81 -8.17 -7.05
N THR A 102 -5.72 -7.78 -7.69
CA THR A 102 -4.48 -8.58 -7.74
C THR A 102 -3.29 -7.75 -7.24
N PHE A 103 -2.61 -8.24 -6.21
CA PHE A 103 -1.39 -7.63 -5.69
C PHE A 103 -0.25 -8.64 -5.66
N ASN A 104 0.84 -8.34 -6.37
CA ASN A 104 2.04 -9.15 -6.38
C ASN A 104 3.22 -8.33 -5.86
N ALA A 105 3.96 -8.84 -4.88
CA ALA A 105 5.16 -8.19 -4.35
C ALA A 105 6.34 -9.17 -4.33
N TYR A 106 7.47 -8.75 -4.89
CA TYR A 106 8.69 -9.55 -5.02
C TYR A 106 9.88 -8.79 -4.47
N ASN A 107 10.72 -9.47 -3.70
CA ASN A 107 11.98 -8.92 -3.16
C ASN A 107 11.75 -7.55 -2.52
N PHE A 108 11.15 -7.53 -1.34
CA PHE A 108 10.83 -6.28 -0.65
C PHE A 108 11.33 -6.27 0.77
N THR A 109 11.70 -5.08 1.24
CA THR A 109 12.12 -4.82 2.62
C THR A 109 11.26 -3.74 3.24
N LEU A 110 10.56 -4.08 4.32
CA LEU A 110 9.79 -3.15 5.12
C LEU A 110 10.44 -3.04 6.50
N ASN A 111 10.79 -1.82 6.89
CA ASN A 111 11.42 -1.56 8.17
C ASN A 111 10.72 -0.41 8.90
N ASP A 112 10.52 -0.57 10.21
CA ASP A 112 9.97 0.47 11.11
C ASP A 112 8.53 0.88 10.75
N PHE A 113 7.65 -0.10 10.63
CA PHE A 113 6.22 0.12 10.38
C PHE A 113 5.48 0.26 11.70
N HIS A 114 4.69 1.34 11.84
CA HIS A 114 3.96 1.64 13.07
C HIS A 114 2.49 1.96 12.81
N GLN A 115 1.59 1.18 13.39
CA GLN A 115 0.14 1.40 13.32
C GLN A 115 -0.37 2.05 14.62
N GLU A 116 -0.72 3.32 14.53
CA GLU A 116 -1.15 4.17 15.65
C GLU A 116 -2.65 4.03 15.95
N SER A 117 -3.39 3.23 15.18
CA SER A 117 -4.82 3.00 15.42
C SER A 117 -5.08 2.46 16.83
N VAL A 118 -6.04 3.08 17.53
CA VAL A 118 -6.50 2.61 18.84
C VAL A 118 -7.47 1.42 18.73
N THR A 119 -7.95 1.16 17.52
CA THR A 119 -8.83 0.04 17.17
C THR A 119 -8.04 -1.07 16.46
N THR A 120 -8.57 -2.29 16.47
CA THR A 120 -7.93 -3.42 15.79
C THR A 120 -7.72 -3.11 14.30
N SER A 121 -6.48 -3.26 13.86
CA SER A 121 -6.00 -2.93 12.51
C SER A 121 -4.97 -3.96 12.05
N ALA A 122 -4.59 -3.93 10.77
CA ALA A 122 -3.59 -4.83 10.23
C ALA A 122 -2.21 -4.16 10.16
N ALA A 123 -1.17 -4.91 10.54
CA ALA A 123 0.22 -4.47 10.46
C ALA A 123 0.67 -4.31 9.01
N LEU A 124 0.11 -5.12 8.12
CA LEU A 124 0.59 -5.26 6.75
C LEU A 124 -0.55 -5.22 5.75
N LEU A 125 -1.47 -6.17 5.82
CA LEU A 125 -2.45 -6.42 4.77
C LEU A 125 -3.86 -6.33 5.34
N TRP A 126 -4.71 -5.51 4.74
CA TRP A 126 -6.14 -5.54 4.98
C TRP A 126 -6.84 -5.91 3.68
N LEU A 127 -7.40 -7.13 3.66
CA LEU A 127 -7.88 -7.78 2.45
C LEU A 127 -9.40 -8.00 2.53
N GLU A 128 -10.11 -7.61 1.49
CA GLU A 128 -11.51 -8.00 1.29
C GLU A 128 -11.61 -9.26 0.43
N GLU A 129 -12.81 -9.85 0.37
CA GLU A 129 -13.12 -10.97 -0.53
C GLU A 129 -12.74 -10.64 -1.99
N ASN A 130 -12.44 -11.67 -2.80
CA ASN A 130 -12.03 -11.52 -4.20
C ASN A 130 -10.72 -10.74 -4.39
N THR A 131 -9.80 -10.86 -3.43
CA THR A 131 -8.44 -10.31 -3.51
C THR A 131 -7.43 -11.45 -3.64
N ASN A 132 -6.58 -11.40 -4.66
CA ASN A 132 -5.46 -12.32 -4.86
C ASN A 132 -4.16 -11.63 -4.46
N VAL A 133 -3.45 -12.20 -3.49
CA VAL A 133 -2.17 -11.68 -3.00
C VAL A 133 -1.08 -12.72 -3.21
N TYR A 134 0.00 -12.33 -3.88
CA TYR A 134 1.22 -13.11 -4.01
C TYR A 134 2.41 -12.32 -3.47
N ILE A 135 3.14 -12.92 -2.52
CA ILE A 135 4.26 -12.28 -1.83
C ILE A 135 5.42 -13.27 -1.83
N GLU A 136 6.57 -12.84 -2.37
CA GLU A 136 7.79 -13.64 -2.48
C GLU A 136 9.01 -12.82 -2.03
N ASP A 137 9.92 -13.47 -1.31
CA ASP A 137 11.17 -12.89 -0.81
C ASP A 137 10.99 -11.56 -0.04
N GLY A 138 10.07 -11.57 0.93
CA GLY A 138 9.78 -10.45 1.81
C GLY A 138 10.60 -10.45 3.09
N ARG A 139 11.20 -9.31 3.42
CA ARG A 139 11.84 -9.05 4.73
C ARG A 139 11.10 -7.96 5.49
N MET A 140 10.66 -8.28 6.69
CA MET A 140 9.88 -7.39 7.55
C MET A 140 10.56 -7.25 8.90
N LEU A 141 10.88 -6.01 9.29
CA LEU A 141 11.63 -5.70 10.50
C LEU A 141 10.94 -4.59 11.29
N ASN A 142 10.96 -4.72 12.62
CA ASN A 142 10.52 -3.67 13.55
C ASN A 142 9.07 -3.20 13.32
N PHE A 143 8.11 -4.13 13.35
CA PHE A 143 6.69 -3.82 13.28
C PHE A 143 6.11 -3.55 14.68
N GLN A 144 5.38 -2.46 14.82
CA GLN A 144 4.79 -2.03 16.08
C GLN A 144 3.36 -1.52 15.87
N GLY A 145 2.53 -1.61 16.90
CA GLY A 145 1.21 -1.01 16.91
C GLY A 145 0.45 -1.35 18.18
N TYR A 146 -0.58 -0.56 18.49
CA TYR A 146 -1.33 -0.69 19.75
C TYR A 146 -2.32 -1.85 19.75
N ASN A 147 -2.98 -2.12 18.61
CA ASN A 147 -3.97 -3.17 18.43
C ASN A 147 -3.85 -3.76 17.03
N THR A 148 -2.75 -4.46 16.77
CA THR A 148 -2.38 -4.80 15.40
C THR A 148 -2.25 -6.31 15.22
N GLN A 149 -2.96 -6.86 14.24
CA GLN A 149 -2.79 -8.23 13.75
C GLN A 149 -1.82 -8.24 12.57
N LEU A 150 -1.10 -9.34 12.37
CA LEU A 150 -0.10 -9.40 11.30
C LEU A 150 -0.75 -9.32 9.91
N VAL A 151 -1.92 -9.95 9.76
CA VAL A 151 -2.82 -9.95 8.60
C VAL A 151 -4.23 -9.86 9.16
#